data_AF-A0A3A8Y7F4-F1
#
_entry.id   AF-A0A3A8Y7F4-F1
#
_cell.length_a   1.000
_cell.length_b   1.000
_cell.length_c   1.000
_cell.angle_alpha   90.00
_cell.angle_beta   90.00
_cell.angle_gamma   90.00
#
_symmetry.space_group_name_H-M   'P 1'
#
loop_
_entity.id
_entity.type
_entity.pdbx_description
1 polymer ?
#
loop_
_entity_poly.entity_id
_entity_poly.type
_entity_poly.pdbx_seq_one_letter_code
_entity_poly.pdbx_strand_id
1 'polypeptide(L)'
;MQQIEIVKYYGKELAEILRVSEQTPQLIISKFLEAGSKKCQYHFPKELSPSEFEDIFQKYIDSETANYNYLRLLADAQSSKECPISDKLRLSAKRACDSYWENRPDTGIHIESGIGVEFTDAPEIKSVKREKRNTLLITYDIKWLLENLDYPTILNNFLYVFEQFDFCWRSTLVSVKSQLGILERTLFIRGNKDYIRGESFNALENLTTLQMKGYYNILEKNGVCLEDVLKWFFEKYLPEEFCANGFHFNPPSEGTTLVEKCRTIASEMDGVLKQFRMYVQDGEIDQELFEMSSEHIVFSNLSGFVEEKYAYGSSDNIENEQFLLFSDQSHLYYIEKTKSKYSCLFELLVKEKVNFSDFWEHQHSNLQWLIDRGIIIVDLDGYLKINVPKVYILKDLYEHDVICPQYYDDELKSIVDEWCRNGDLKLENTLFSKPEQDYLNYKLNKASYSNGLDLRNKYAHSTYTKNENTQYVDYINLLKIMILIITKINEEFCLRERLHELRFKNE
;
A
#
# COMPACT_ATOMS: atom_id res chain seq x y z
N MET A 1 10.73 24.55 -28.92
CA MET A 1 10.44 24.68 -30.37
C MET A 1 11.64 24.25 -31.24
N GLN A 2 12.84 24.79 -31.04
CA GLN A 2 14.02 24.43 -31.86
C GLN A 2 14.39 22.93 -31.88
N GLN A 3 14.34 22.22 -30.76
CA GLN A 3 14.71 20.80 -30.71
C GLN A 3 13.79 19.89 -31.56
N ILE A 4 12.49 20.18 -31.59
CA ILE A 4 11.51 19.42 -32.39
C ILE A 4 11.78 19.63 -33.88
N GLU A 5 12.14 20.85 -34.28
CA GLU A 5 12.44 21.18 -35.67
C GLU A 5 13.74 20.51 -36.14
N ILE A 6 14.76 20.45 -35.27
CA ILE A 6 16.01 19.72 -35.55
C ILE A 6 15.74 18.22 -35.73
N VAL A 7 14.97 17.61 -34.83
CA VAL A 7 14.62 16.17 -34.94
C VAL A 7 13.83 15.90 -36.21
N LYS A 8 12.93 16.81 -36.62
CA LYS A 8 12.19 16.68 -37.88
C LYS A 8 13.09 16.85 -39.11
N TYR A 9 14.06 17.77 -39.06
CA TYR A 9 14.95 18.06 -40.18
C TYR A 9 15.93 16.90 -40.44
N TYR A 10 16.51 16.32 -39.39
CA TYR A 10 17.45 15.20 -39.45
C TYR A 10 16.81 13.84 -39.13
N GLY A 11 15.50 13.70 -39.38
CA GLY A 11 14.72 12.55 -38.90
C GLY A 11 15.26 11.20 -39.37
N LYS A 12 15.68 11.11 -40.64
CA LYS A 12 16.24 9.89 -41.23
C LYS A 12 17.60 9.54 -40.61
N GLU A 13 18.52 10.50 -40.56
CA GLU A 13 19.86 10.32 -40.03
C GLU A 13 19.83 9.92 -38.55
N LEU A 14 18.97 10.57 -37.77
CA LEU A 14 18.77 10.24 -36.35
C LEU A 14 18.15 8.85 -36.18
N ALA A 15 17.18 8.46 -37.02
CA ALA A 15 16.58 7.13 -36.95
C ALA A 15 17.62 6.02 -37.24
N GLU A 16 18.46 6.19 -38.25
CA GLU A 16 19.55 5.22 -38.55
C GLU A 16 20.51 5.06 -37.37
N ILE A 17 20.90 6.17 -36.72
CA ILE A 17 21.77 6.14 -35.53
C ILE A 17 21.07 5.43 -34.37
N LEU A 18 19.79 5.72 -34.13
CA LEU A 18 19.04 5.12 -33.03
C LEU A 18 18.84 3.61 -33.23
N ARG A 19 18.69 3.10 -34.46
CA ARG A 19 18.54 1.65 -34.70
C ARG A 19 19.75 0.81 -34.29
N VAL A 20 20.94 1.41 -34.30
CA VAL A 20 22.20 0.72 -33.98
C VAL A 20 22.78 1.08 -32.62
N SER A 21 22.28 2.15 -31.98
CA SER A 21 22.77 2.62 -30.69
C SER A 21 22.32 1.74 -29.52
N GLU A 22 23.27 1.34 -28.68
CA GLU A 22 23.01 0.61 -27.43
C GLU A 22 22.21 1.42 -26.40
N GLN A 23 22.15 2.75 -26.56
CA GLN A 23 21.42 3.64 -25.65
C GLN A 23 19.92 3.74 -26.00
N THR A 24 19.54 3.43 -27.23
CA THR A 24 18.17 3.57 -27.71
C THR A 24 17.13 2.84 -26.85
N PRO A 25 17.34 1.58 -26.43
CA PRO A 25 16.41 0.90 -25.53
C PRO A 25 16.14 1.70 -24.25
N GLN A 26 17.19 2.23 -23.62
CA GLN A 26 17.08 3.01 -22.39
C GLN A 26 16.30 4.30 -22.62
N LEU A 27 16.53 4.99 -23.74
CA LEU A 27 15.76 6.18 -24.12
C LEU A 27 14.28 5.84 -24.34
N ILE A 28 13.95 4.71 -24.98
CA ILE A 28 12.55 4.34 -25.18
C ILE A 28 11.90 4.00 -23.82
N ILE A 29 12.59 3.24 -22.96
CA ILE A 29 12.11 2.86 -21.62
C ILE A 29 11.88 4.11 -20.75
N SER A 30 12.85 5.02 -20.67
CA SER A 30 12.73 6.24 -19.88
C SER A 30 11.60 7.16 -20.38
N LYS A 31 11.35 7.17 -21.69
CA LYS A 31 10.27 7.99 -22.26
C LYS A 31 8.88 7.40 -22.06
N PHE A 32 8.72 6.08 -22.17
CA PHE A 32 7.38 5.48 -22.24
C PHE A 32 7.00 4.63 -21.02
N LEU A 33 7.98 4.07 -20.32
CA LEU A 33 7.74 3.12 -19.22
C LEU A 33 8.12 3.70 -17.86
N GLU A 34 9.15 4.54 -17.77
CA GLU A 34 9.65 5.06 -16.49
C GLU A 34 8.73 6.13 -15.87
N ALA A 35 8.68 6.15 -14.53
CA ALA A 35 8.02 7.18 -13.74
C ALA A 35 8.63 8.55 -14.04
N GLY A 36 7.77 9.56 -14.25
CA GLY A 36 8.23 10.87 -14.69
C GLY A 36 8.57 10.96 -16.18
N SER A 37 8.26 9.94 -16.99
CA SER A 37 8.26 9.97 -18.47
C SER A 37 7.69 11.27 -19.07
N LYS A 38 6.66 11.85 -18.46
CA LYS A 38 6.08 13.14 -18.88
C LYS A 38 7.05 14.34 -18.76
N LYS A 39 8.09 14.25 -17.93
CA LYS A 39 9.15 15.25 -17.78
C LYS A 39 10.27 15.06 -18.82
N CYS A 40 10.25 13.97 -19.59
CA CYS A 40 11.25 13.67 -20.59
C CYS A 40 11.07 14.60 -21.81
N GLN A 41 12.04 15.47 -22.06
CA GLN A 41 11.91 16.56 -23.05
C GLN A 41 12.36 16.18 -24.47
N TYR A 42 12.92 14.98 -24.69
CA TYR A 42 13.41 14.61 -26.02
C TYR A 42 12.33 13.98 -26.91
N HIS A 43 12.50 14.15 -28.23
CA HIS A 43 11.59 13.68 -29.26
C HIS A 43 12.27 12.63 -30.14
N PHE A 44 11.58 11.53 -30.41
CA PHE A 44 12.05 10.53 -31.37
C PHE A 44 11.69 10.99 -32.80
N PRO A 45 12.55 10.70 -33.80
CA PRO A 45 12.23 10.97 -35.20
C PRO A 45 11.01 10.13 -35.63
N LYS A 46 10.18 10.67 -36.54
CA LYS A 46 8.97 9.97 -37.02
C LYS A 46 9.31 8.71 -37.81
N GLU A 47 10.51 8.67 -38.37
CA GLU A 47 11.09 7.57 -39.13
C GLU A 47 11.45 6.36 -38.27
N LEU A 48 11.53 6.50 -36.94
CA LEU A 48 11.64 5.39 -36.00
C LEU A 48 10.24 4.99 -35.53
N SER A 49 9.67 3.97 -36.15
CA SER A 49 8.31 3.52 -35.88
C SER A 49 8.22 2.73 -34.57
N PRO A 50 7.13 2.85 -33.79
CA PRO A 50 6.87 1.99 -32.63
C PRO A 50 6.89 0.48 -32.95
N SER A 51 6.60 0.09 -34.20
CA SER A 51 6.71 -1.31 -34.65
C SER A 51 8.15 -1.86 -34.61
N GLU A 52 9.16 -0.99 -34.61
CA GLU A 52 10.58 -1.36 -34.54
C GLU A 52 11.06 -1.57 -33.10
N PHE A 53 10.29 -1.12 -32.09
CA PHE A 53 10.71 -1.16 -30.69
C PHE A 53 10.86 -2.58 -30.16
N GLU A 54 10.06 -3.52 -30.65
CA GLU A 54 10.11 -4.91 -30.19
C GLU A 54 11.48 -5.55 -30.48
N ASP A 55 12.01 -5.38 -31.69
CA ASP A 55 13.33 -5.89 -32.07
C ASP A 55 14.47 -5.16 -31.31
N ILE A 56 14.32 -3.86 -31.08
CA ILE A 56 15.29 -3.06 -30.30
C ILE A 56 15.35 -3.57 -28.85
N PHE A 57 14.19 -3.82 -28.24
CA PHE A 57 14.12 -4.35 -26.89
C PHE A 57 14.60 -5.78 -26.80
N GLN A 58 14.30 -6.63 -27.77
CA GLN A 58 14.75 -8.02 -27.76
C GLN A 58 16.29 -8.08 -27.82
N LYS A 59 16.92 -7.30 -28.71
CA LYS A 59 18.39 -7.16 -28.74
C LYS A 59 18.97 -6.67 -27.41
N TYR A 60 18.28 -5.76 -26.75
CA TYR A 60 18.70 -5.25 -25.45
C TYR A 60 18.57 -6.31 -24.34
N ILE A 61 17.49 -7.07 -24.31
CA ILE A 61 17.26 -8.15 -23.34
C ILE A 61 18.33 -9.24 -23.49
N ASP A 62 18.71 -9.56 -24.73
CA ASP A 62 19.73 -10.56 -25.03
C ASP A 62 21.17 -10.06 -24.77
N SER A 63 21.36 -8.78 -24.43
CA SER A 63 22.67 -8.19 -24.17
C SER A 63 23.16 -8.48 -22.75
N GLU A 64 24.45 -8.79 -22.62
CA GLU A 64 25.13 -8.94 -21.31
C GLU A 64 25.14 -7.63 -20.51
N THR A 65 25.06 -6.47 -21.19
CA THR A 65 25.10 -5.13 -20.56
C THR A 65 23.73 -4.63 -20.12
N ALA A 66 22.67 -5.41 -20.30
CA ALA A 66 21.33 -5.05 -19.87
C ALA A 66 21.32 -4.69 -18.37
N ASN A 67 20.62 -3.61 -18.03
CA ASN A 67 20.40 -3.18 -16.66
C ASN A 67 19.16 -3.87 -16.08
N TYR A 68 19.31 -4.50 -14.92
CA TYR A 68 18.23 -5.19 -14.20
C TYR A 68 16.96 -4.35 -14.04
N ASN A 69 17.07 -3.08 -13.69
CA ASN A 69 15.90 -2.23 -13.45
C ASN A 69 15.09 -2.01 -14.73
N TYR A 70 15.77 -1.83 -15.87
CA TYR A 70 15.12 -1.69 -17.16
C TYR A 70 14.50 -3.01 -17.66
N LEU A 71 15.16 -4.14 -17.40
CA LEU A 71 14.57 -5.46 -17.66
C LEU A 71 13.30 -5.68 -16.84
N ARG A 72 13.29 -5.28 -15.56
CA ARG A 72 12.11 -5.33 -14.70
C ARG A 72 10.96 -4.48 -15.26
N LEU A 73 11.26 -3.24 -15.69
CA LEU A 73 10.24 -2.39 -16.33
C LEU A 73 9.65 -3.03 -17.59
N LEU A 74 10.48 -3.67 -18.42
CA LEU A 74 10.00 -4.38 -19.61
C LEU A 74 9.14 -5.59 -19.27
N ALA A 75 9.48 -6.35 -18.21
CA ALA A 75 8.68 -7.50 -17.77
C ALA A 75 7.28 -7.09 -17.29
N ASP A 76 7.20 -5.99 -16.52
CA ASP A 76 5.95 -5.48 -15.95
C ASP A 76 5.17 -4.54 -16.88
N ALA A 77 5.75 -4.17 -18.02
CA ALA A 77 5.19 -3.17 -18.92
C ALA A 77 3.75 -3.48 -19.38
N GLN A 78 2.94 -2.42 -19.45
CA GLN A 78 1.66 -2.44 -20.13
C GLN A 78 1.85 -1.95 -21.56
N SER A 79 1.36 -2.74 -22.53
CA SER A 79 1.43 -2.39 -23.94
C SER A 79 0.59 -1.16 -24.23
N SER A 80 1.11 -0.26 -25.07
CA SER A 80 0.42 0.96 -25.51
C SER A 80 0.57 1.16 -27.01
N LYS A 81 -0.23 2.05 -27.60
CA LYS A 81 -0.08 2.39 -29.03
C LYS A 81 1.27 3.04 -29.36
N GLU A 82 1.83 3.78 -28.40
CA GLU A 82 3.07 4.56 -28.56
C GLU A 82 4.32 3.72 -28.29
N CYS A 83 4.19 2.71 -27.43
CA CYS A 83 5.22 1.73 -27.11
C CYS A 83 4.55 0.35 -27.05
N PRO A 84 4.38 -0.33 -28.20
CA PRO A 84 3.80 -1.66 -28.25
C PRO A 84 4.82 -2.67 -27.72
N ILE A 85 4.39 -3.47 -26.75
CA ILE A 85 5.20 -4.52 -26.12
C ILE A 85 4.37 -5.78 -26.12
N SER A 86 4.88 -6.86 -26.72
CA SER A 86 4.21 -8.15 -26.74
C SER A 86 4.43 -8.95 -25.46
N ASP A 87 3.53 -9.90 -25.18
CA ASP A 87 3.71 -10.83 -24.07
C ASP A 87 4.96 -11.72 -24.22
N LYS A 88 5.40 -11.97 -25.45
CA LYS A 88 6.66 -12.71 -25.72
C LYS A 88 7.87 -11.91 -25.25
N LEU A 89 7.90 -10.61 -25.57
CA LEU A 89 8.98 -9.72 -25.13
C LEU A 89 9.00 -9.59 -23.61
N ARG A 90 7.83 -9.46 -22.96
CA ARG A 90 7.72 -9.44 -21.49
C ARG A 90 8.22 -10.72 -20.85
N LEU A 91 7.88 -11.88 -21.43
CA LEU A 91 8.37 -13.18 -20.96
C LEU A 91 9.89 -13.30 -21.13
N SER A 92 10.44 -12.79 -22.23
CA SER A 92 11.88 -12.71 -22.50
C SER A 92 12.58 -11.88 -21.42
N ALA A 93 12.09 -10.66 -21.16
CA ALA A 93 12.61 -9.78 -20.12
C ALA A 93 12.51 -10.41 -18.73
N LYS A 94 11.38 -11.05 -18.41
CA LYS A 94 11.19 -11.75 -17.12
C LYS A 94 12.23 -12.85 -16.93
N ARG A 95 12.45 -13.70 -17.94
CA ARG A 95 13.47 -14.77 -17.88
C ARG A 95 14.87 -14.20 -17.70
N ALA A 96 15.19 -13.10 -18.40
CA ALA A 96 16.46 -12.41 -18.24
C ALA A 96 16.63 -11.85 -16.81
N CYS A 97 15.58 -11.32 -16.19
CA CYS A 97 15.59 -10.93 -14.77
C CYS A 97 15.85 -12.13 -13.84
N ASP A 98 15.15 -13.24 -14.05
CA ASP A 98 15.25 -14.43 -13.20
C ASP A 98 16.68 -15.01 -13.22
N SER A 99 17.34 -15.02 -14.39
CA SER A 99 18.72 -15.51 -14.54
C SER A 99 19.81 -14.43 -14.41
N TYR A 100 19.45 -13.18 -14.07
CA TYR A 100 20.35 -12.02 -14.16
C TYR A 100 21.61 -12.17 -13.28
N TRP A 101 21.42 -12.68 -12.06
CA TRP A 101 22.49 -12.86 -11.10
C TRP A 101 23.22 -14.20 -11.25
N GLU A 102 22.58 -15.22 -11.81
CA GLU A 102 23.16 -16.55 -12.03
C GLU A 102 24.35 -16.49 -13.00
N ASN A 103 24.29 -15.59 -13.98
CA ASN A 103 25.26 -15.47 -15.07
C ASN A 103 26.36 -14.43 -14.82
N ARG A 104 26.42 -13.80 -13.64
CA ARG A 104 27.38 -12.72 -13.34
C ARG A 104 28.34 -13.10 -12.22
N PRO A 105 29.64 -12.76 -12.33
CA PRO A 105 30.61 -13.05 -11.29
C PRO A 105 30.24 -12.28 -10.01
N ASP A 106 30.34 -12.98 -8.89
CA ASP A 106 29.99 -12.47 -7.57
C ASP A 106 31.01 -11.41 -7.10
N THR A 107 30.85 -10.22 -7.65
CA THR A 107 31.71 -9.04 -7.43
C THR A 107 30.98 -7.95 -6.63
N GLY A 108 29.73 -8.21 -6.26
CA GLY A 108 28.88 -7.30 -5.49
C GLY A 108 28.94 -7.57 -3.99
N ILE A 109 28.41 -6.62 -3.21
CA ILE A 109 28.14 -6.81 -1.79
C ILE A 109 26.67 -7.25 -1.66
N HIS A 110 26.45 -8.46 -1.14
CA HIS A 110 25.10 -8.96 -0.83
C HIS A 110 24.73 -8.64 0.60
N ILE A 111 23.57 -8.03 0.79
CA ILE A 111 22.96 -7.82 2.10
C ILE A 111 21.72 -8.73 2.17
N GLU A 112 21.81 -9.77 2.99
CA GLU A 112 20.67 -10.64 3.28
C GLU A 112 19.92 -10.10 4.52
N SER A 113 18.60 -9.98 4.39
CA SER A 113 17.66 -9.75 5.49
C SER A 113 16.62 -10.88 5.46
N GLY A 114 16.23 -11.36 6.65
CA GLY A 114 15.27 -12.45 6.78
C GLY A 114 14.18 -12.13 7.79
N ILE A 115 13.00 -12.73 7.61
CA ILE A 115 11.92 -12.73 8.59
C ILE A 115 11.50 -14.17 8.84
N GLY A 116 11.50 -14.56 10.12
CA GLY A 116 10.98 -15.83 10.60
C GLY A 116 9.75 -15.61 11.47
N VAL A 117 8.78 -16.51 11.38
CA VAL A 117 7.63 -16.57 12.29
C VAL A 117 7.61 -17.95 12.95
N GLU A 118 7.50 -17.96 14.27
CA GLU A 118 7.42 -19.16 15.09
C GLU A 118 6.16 -19.13 15.94
N PHE A 119 5.51 -20.28 16.07
CA PHE A 119 4.39 -20.50 16.99
C PHE A 119 4.83 -21.56 18.00
N THR A 120 5.07 -21.15 19.24
CA THR A 120 5.61 -22.02 20.30
C THR A 120 5.04 -21.63 21.65
N ASP A 121 5.26 -22.46 22.67
CA ASP A 121 4.90 -22.13 24.05
C ASP A 121 5.78 -20.97 24.52
N ALA A 122 5.18 -19.79 24.66
CA ALA A 122 5.89 -18.55 24.98
C ALA A 122 5.21 -17.82 26.16
N PRO A 123 6.00 -17.14 27.02
CA PRO A 123 5.45 -16.43 28.18
C PRO A 123 4.67 -15.17 27.79
N GLU A 124 4.97 -14.60 26.62
CA GLU A 124 4.31 -13.42 26.07
C GLU A 124 3.55 -13.83 24.79
N ILE A 125 2.37 -13.23 24.57
CA ILE A 125 1.54 -13.49 23.39
C ILE A 125 2.32 -13.26 22.08
N LYS A 126 3.20 -12.27 22.08
CA LYS A 126 4.07 -11.91 20.97
C LYS A 126 5.40 -11.42 21.50
N SER A 127 6.50 -11.92 20.95
CA SER A 127 7.85 -11.41 21.23
C SER A 127 8.67 -11.33 19.95
N VAL A 128 9.67 -10.43 19.94
CA VAL A 128 10.51 -10.18 18.77
C VAL A 128 11.97 -10.31 19.15
N LYS A 129 12.73 -11.10 18.39
CA LYS A 129 14.16 -11.32 18.59
C LYS A 129 14.91 -11.10 17.29
N ARG A 130 16.10 -10.49 17.39
CA ARG A 130 17.03 -10.37 16.26
C ARG A 130 18.02 -11.52 16.32
N GLU A 131 18.03 -12.34 15.28
CA GLU A 131 18.96 -13.44 15.12
C GLU A 131 20.23 -13.03 14.36
N LYS A 132 21.12 -14.00 14.11
CA LYS A 132 22.31 -13.82 13.28
C LYS A 132 21.90 -13.48 11.85
N ARG A 133 22.79 -12.79 11.10
CA ARG A 133 22.61 -12.41 9.69
C ARG A 133 21.41 -11.49 9.40
N ASN A 134 21.09 -10.58 10.32
CA ASN A 134 20.04 -9.58 10.11
C ASN A 134 18.62 -10.18 9.93
N THR A 135 18.37 -11.35 10.50
CA THR A 135 17.06 -12.00 10.52
C THR A 135 16.25 -11.56 11.74
N LEU A 136 14.99 -11.20 11.54
CA LEU A 136 14.03 -10.94 12.60
C LEU A 136 13.18 -12.19 12.84
N LEU A 137 13.19 -12.76 14.04
CA LEU A 137 12.31 -13.84 14.46
C LEU A 137 11.18 -13.28 15.32
N ILE A 138 9.95 -13.52 14.90
CA ILE A 138 8.74 -13.13 15.64
C ILE A 138 8.09 -14.40 16.16
N THR A 139 7.94 -14.49 17.47
CA THR A 139 7.39 -15.66 18.16
C THR A 139 6.02 -15.32 18.73
N TYR A 140 5.03 -16.16 18.42
CA TYR A 140 3.67 -16.09 18.96
C TYR A 140 3.43 -17.23 19.95
N ASP A 141 2.75 -16.94 21.05
CA ASP A 141 2.32 -17.97 21.98
C ASP A 141 1.24 -18.86 21.34
N ILE A 142 1.58 -20.13 21.15
CA ILE A 142 0.65 -21.09 20.58
C ILE A 142 -0.47 -21.44 21.55
N LYS A 143 -0.25 -21.38 22.88
CA LYS A 143 -1.30 -21.70 23.86
C LYS A 143 -2.47 -20.74 23.76
N TRP A 144 -2.18 -19.43 23.71
CA TRP A 144 -3.20 -18.40 23.46
C TRP A 144 -4.05 -18.73 22.24
N LEU A 145 -3.42 -19.10 21.11
CA LEU A 145 -4.16 -19.40 19.87
C LEU A 145 -5.01 -20.67 19.97
N LEU A 146 -4.56 -21.68 20.71
CA LEU A 146 -5.27 -22.95 20.88
C LEU A 146 -6.42 -22.86 21.90
N GLU A 147 -6.30 -21.98 22.90
CA GLU A 147 -7.35 -21.72 23.89
C GLU A 147 -8.47 -20.83 23.34
N ASN A 148 -8.22 -20.09 22.25
CA ASN A 148 -9.14 -19.12 21.67
C ASN A 148 -9.51 -19.45 20.21
N LEU A 149 -10.22 -20.57 20.03
CA LEU A 149 -10.67 -21.10 18.73
C LEU A 149 -12.13 -20.72 18.37
N ASP A 150 -12.78 -19.88 19.17
CA ASP A 150 -14.10 -19.34 18.80
C ASP A 150 -13.96 -18.33 17.66
N TYR A 151 -14.98 -18.28 16.80
CA TYR A 151 -14.93 -17.53 15.55
C TYR A 151 -14.70 -16.01 15.71
N PRO A 152 -15.36 -15.31 16.67
CA PRO A 152 -15.02 -13.91 16.96
C PRO A 152 -13.55 -13.73 17.34
N THR A 153 -13.02 -14.56 18.24
CA THR A 153 -11.64 -14.39 18.70
C THR A 153 -10.62 -14.72 17.61
N ILE A 154 -10.93 -15.66 16.71
CA ILE A 154 -10.11 -15.93 15.53
C ILE A 154 -9.94 -14.68 14.67
N LEU A 155 -11.03 -13.96 14.39
CA LEU A 155 -10.96 -12.70 13.62
C LEU A 155 -10.22 -11.62 14.40
N ASN A 156 -10.47 -11.50 15.71
CA ASN A 156 -9.81 -10.54 16.58
C ASN A 156 -8.29 -10.75 16.71
N ASN A 157 -7.78 -11.97 16.53
CA ASN A 157 -6.34 -12.23 16.54
C ASN A 157 -5.62 -11.48 15.40
N PHE A 158 -6.27 -11.20 14.25
CA PHE A 158 -5.67 -10.38 13.19
C PHE A 158 -5.47 -8.92 13.59
N LEU A 159 -6.32 -8.40 14.48
CA LEU A 159 -6.20 -7.06 15.05
C LEU A 159 -5.21 -7.04 16.23
N TYR A 160 -5.45 -7.84 17.27
CA TYR A 160 -4.74 -7.70 18.54
C TYR A 160 -3.46 -8.52 18.68
N VAL A 161 -3.31 -9.63 17.95
CA VAL A 161 -2.12 -10.49 18.04
C VAL A 161 -1.18 -10.22 16.86
N PHE A 162 -1.73 -10.19 15.64
CA PHE A 162 -0.94 -10.00 14.43
C PHE A 162 -0.74 -8.54 14.03
N GLU A 163 -1.52 -7.61 14.60
CA GLU A 163 -1.42 -6.16 14.36
C GLU A 163 -1.52 -5.80 12.86
N GLN A 164 -2.41 -6.48 12.14
CA GLN A 164 -2.67 -6.21 10.71
C GLN A 164 -3.55 -4.97 10.50
N PHE A 165 -4.06 -4.42 11.59
CA PHE A 165 -4.84 -3.18 11.65
C PHE A 165 -4.41 -2.41 12.89
N ASP A 166 -4.50 -1.08 12.81
CA ASP A 166 -4.27 -0.21 13.97
C ASP A 166 -5.56 0.03 14.78
N PHE A 167 -5.46 0.83 15.83
CA PHE A 167 -6.60 1.18 16.69
C PHE A 167 -7.67 2.04 16.01
N CYS A 168 -7.36 2.64 14.86
CA CYS A 168 -8.30 3.35 14.00
C CYS A 168 -8.82 2.46 12.86
N TRP A 169 -8.61 1.13 12.95
CA TRP A 169 -9.03 0.14 11.96
C TRP A 169 -8.43 0.35 10.56
N ARG A 170 -7.33 1.09 10.44
CA ARG A 170 -6.57 1.22 9.19
C ARG A 170 -5.70 0.00 9.01
N SER A 171 -5.71 -0.58 7.81
CA SER A 171 -4.86 -1.73 7.52
C SER A 171 -3.38 -1.35 7.51
N THR A 172 -2.55 -2.14 8.20
CA THR A 172 -1.09 -1.98 8.15
C THR A 172 -0.50 -2.60 6.88
N LEU A 173 -1.29 -3.35 6.09
CA LEU A 173 -0.83 -4.07 4.89
C LEU A 173 -0.45 -3.15 3.71
N VAL A 174 -0.71 -1.85 3.82
CA VAL A 174 -0.53 -0.87 2.74
C VAL A 174 0.91 -0.37 2.67
N SER A 175 1.29 0.24 1.54
CA SER A 175 2.56 0.96 1.44
C SER A 175 2.34 2.43 1.78
N VAL A 176 3.06 2.92 2.77
CA VAL A 176 2.99 4.33 3.21
C VAL A 176 4.22 5.10 2.72
N LYS A 177 4.03 6.34 2.26
CA LYS A 177 5.11 7.20 1.75
C LYS A 177 6.22 7.40 2.78
N SER A 178 5.88 7.67 4.04
CA SER A 178 6.84 7.94 5.12
C SER A 178 7.78 6.78 5.40
N GLN A 179 7.38 5.55 5.08
CA GLN A 179 8.17 4.33 5.31
C GLN A 179 9.18 4.02 4.20
N LEU A 180 9.10 4.73 3.06
CA LEU A 180 10.09 4.60 1.99
C LEU A 180 11.39 5.30 2.38
N GLY A 181 12.52 4.62 2.26
CA GLY A 181 13.84 5.22 2.43
C GLY A 181 14.17 6.22 1.32
N ILE A 182 15.10 7.16 1.57
CA ILE A 182 15.47 8.23 0.61
C ILE A 182 15.94 7.66 -0.72
N LEU A 183 16.79 6.63 -0.68
CA LEU A 183 17.30 5.96 -1.89
C LEU A 183 16.16 5.33 -2.67
N GLU A 184 15.19 4.73 -1.98
CA GLU A 184 14.02 4.11 -2.61
C GLU A 184 13.11 5.16 -3.25
N ARG A 185 12.96 6.34 -2.62
CA ARG A 185 12.16 7.45 -3.15
C ARG A 185 12.79 8.12 -4.36
N THR A 186 14.12 8.27 -4.39
CA THR A 186 14.81 9.17 -5.33
C THR A 186 15.68 8.48 -6.38
N LEU A 187 16.26 7.31 -6.08
CA LEU A 187 17.22 6.64 -6.97
C LEU A 187 16.68 5.38 -7.66
N PHE A 188 15.59 4.79 -7.14
CA PHE A 188 15.01 3.60 -7.76
C PHE A 188 14.25 3.95 -9.04
N ILE A 189 14.65 3.33 -10.14
CA ILE A 189 13.95 3.36 -11.42
C ILE A 189 12.62 2.60 -11.28
N ARG A 190 11.51 3.29 -11.53
CA ARG A 190 10.14 2.78 -11.35
C ARG A 190 9.33 2.94 -12.62
N GLY A 191 8.32 2.09 -12.78
CA GLY A 191 7.34 2.21 -13.84
C GLY A 191 6.39 3.39 -13.61
N ASN A 192 5.88 3.98 -14.68
CA ASN A 192 4.92 5.08 -14.66
C ASN A 192 3.57 4.73 -14.03
N LYS A 193 3.29 3.43 -13.87
CA LYS A 193 2.12 2.87 -13.19
C LYS A 193 2.54 1.85 -12.12
N ASP A 194 3.71 1.96 -11.54
CA ASP A 194 4.08 1.04 -10.45
C ASP A 194 3.31 1.40 -9.18
N TYR A 195 2.78 0.38 -8.51
CA TYR A 195 2.44 0.51 -7.11
C TYR A 195 3.74 0.78 -6.34
N ILE A 196 3.78 1.94 -5.71
CA ILE A 196 4.95 2.42 -4.99
C ILE A 196 5.10 1.60 -3.71
N ARG A 197 6.24 0.91 -3.60
CA ARG A 197 6.61 0.13 -2.41
C ARG A 197 8.12 0.15 -2.19
N GLY A 198 8.52 -0.09 -0.95
CA GLY A 198 9.91 -0.21 -0.53
C GLY A 198 10.13 -1.48 0.29
N GLU A 199 11.32 -1.59 0.88
CA GLU A 199 11.72 -2.76 1.65
C GLU A 199 10.88 -2.94 2.91
N SER A 200 10.48 -1.86 3.60
CA SER A 200 9.56 -1.95 4.74
C SER A 200 8.23 -2.62 4.37
N PHE A 201 7.67 -2.29 3.19
CA PHE A 201 6.46 -2.94 2.69
C PHE A 201 6.71 -4.41 2.37
N ASN A 202 7.82 -4.74 1.69
CA ASN A 202 8.13 -6.13 1.35
C ASN A 202 8.33 -7.00 2.60
N ALA A 203 9.02 -6.47 3.61
CA ALA A 203 9.20 -7.10 4.91
C ALA A 203 7.86 -7.38 5.59
N LEU A 204 6.98 -6.38 5.65
CA LEU A 204 5.64 -6.52 6.23
C LEU A 204 4.75 -7.50 5.45
N GLU A 205 4.82 -7.47 4.14
CA GLU A 205 4.09 -8.38 3.26
C GLU A 205 4.53 -9.85 3.47
N ASN A 206 5.83 -10.08 3.63
CA ASN A 206 6.38 -11.39 3.96
C ASN A 206 5.94 -11.84 5.36
N LEU A 207 6.06 -10.96 6.35
CA LEU A 207 5.63 -11.23 7.73
C LEU A 207 4.15 -11.64 7.78
N THR A 208 3.27 -10.83 7.22
CA THR A 208 1.82 -11.05 7.27
C THR A 208 1.41 -12.29 6.50
N THR A 209 2.12 -12.63 5.42
CA THR A 209 1.91 -13.89 4.70
C THR A 209 2.35 -15.11 5.54
N LEU A 210 3.47 -15.01 6.27
CA LEU A 210 3.91 -16.08 7.18
C LEU A 210 2.98 -16.25 8.38
N GLN A 211 2.50 -15.15 8.97
CA GLN A 211 1.48 -15.15 10.03
C GLN A 211 0.22 -15.86 9.55
N MET A 212 -0.33 -15.43 8.41
CA MET A 212 -1.53 -16.03 7.82
C MET A 212 -1.36 -17.52 7.54
N LYS A 213 -0.24 -17.92 6.93
CA LYS A 213 0.07 -19.33 6.64
C LYS A 213 0.16 -20.16 7.92
N GLY A 214 0.89 -19.67 8.91
CA GLY A 214 1.07 -20.37 10.18
C GLY A 214 -0.25 -20.51 10.93
N TYR A 215 -1.02 -19.43 11.03
CA TYR A 215 -2.29 -19.44 11.74
C TYR A 215 -3.35 -20.29 11.04
N TYR A 216 -3.47 -20.20 9.71
CA TYR A 216 -4.33 -21.07 8.92
C TYR A 216 -4.05 -22.55 9.20
N ASN A 217 -2.77 -22.95 9.22
CA ASN A 217 -2.38 -24.33 9.52
C ASN A 217 -2.66 -24.74 10.97
N ILE A 218 -2.59 -23.81 11.93
CA ILE A 218 -2.94 -24.07 13.33
C ILE A 218 -4.44 -24.33 13.45
N LEU A 219 -5.27 -23.48 12.82
CA LEU A 219 -6.73 -23.64 12.81
C LEU A 219 -7.13 -24.97 12.19
N GLU A 220 -6.60 -25.29 11.00
CA GLU A 220 -6.91 -26.52 10.27
C GLU A 220 -6.55 -27.78 11.10
N LYS A 221 -5.38 -27.79 11.75
CA LYS A 221 -4.95 -28.91 12.63
C LYS A 221 -5.85 -29.11 13.85
N ASN A 222 -6.55 -28.07 14.28
CA ASN A 222 -7.48 -28.11 15.41
C ASN A 222 -8.95 -28.20 14.97
N GLY A 223 -9.19 -28.55 13.70
CA GLY A 223 -10.53 -28.80 13.18
C GLY A 223 -11.35 -27.54 12.90
N VAL A 224 -10.70 -26.38 12.79
CA VAL A 224 -11.35 -25.11 12.43
C VAL A 224 -11.00 -24.73 11.00
N CYS A 225 -12.02 -24.64 10.15
CA CYS A 225 -11.90 -24.11 8.79
C CYS A 225 -12.02 -22.58 8.83
N LEU A 226 -10.99 -21.85 8.39
CA LEU A 226 -11.04 -20.38 8.41
C LEU A 226 -12.16 -19.87 7.49
N GLU A 227 -12.41 -20.55 6.38
CA GLU A 227 -13.46 -20.21 5.42
C GLU A 227 -14.86 -20.28 6.05
N ASP A 228 -15.10 -21.16 7.01
CA ASP A 228 -16.35 -21.21 7.78
C ASP A 228 -16.48 -20.04 8.77
N VAL A 229 -15.36 -19.55 9.30
CA VAL A 229 -15.32 -18.32 10.12
C VAL A 229 -15.74 -17.12 9.27
N LEU A 230 -15.25 -17.04 8.02
CA LEU A 230 -15.64 -15.99 7.06
C LEU A 230 -17.15 -16.06 6.77
N LYS A 231 -17.68 -17.27 6.56
CA LYS A 231 -19.12 -17.48 6.35
C LYS A 231 -19.95 -17.03 7.55
N TRP A 232 -19.56 -17.45 8.75
CA TRP A 232 -20.23 -17.08 10.00
C TRP A 232 -20.31 -15.56 10.19
N PHE A 233 -19.24 -14.83 9.82
CA PHE A 233 -19.25 -13.38 9.92
C PHE A 233 -20.43 -12.77 9.14
N PHE A 234 -20.61 -13.17 7.88
CA PHE A 234 -21.66 -12.61 7.03
C PHE A 234 -23.06 -13.14 7.38
N GLU A 235 -23.20 -14.43 7.66
CA GLU A 235 -24.52 -15.06 7.77
C GLU A 235 -25.09 -15.13 9.19
N LYS A 236 -24.26 -14.94 10.22
CA LYS A 236 -24.67 -15.04 11.62
C LYS A 236 -24.32 -13.80 12.40
N TYR A 237 -23.06 -13.40 12.41
CA TYR A 237 -22.61 -12.26 13.21
C TYR A 237 -23.26 -10.94 12.77
N LEU A 238 -23.27 -10.61 11.47
CA LEU A 238 -23.90 -9.38 10.98
C LEU A 238 -25.43 -9.31 11.30
N PRO A 239 -26.23 -10.37 11.06
CA PRO A 239 -27.62 -10.41 11.51
C PRO A 239 -27.81 -10.33 13.02
N GLU A 240 -27.04 -11.10 13.81
CA GLU A 240 -27.23 -11.22 15.26
C GLU A 240 -26.81 -9.94 16.00
N GLU A 241 -25.71 -9.31 15.61
CA GLU A 241 -25.17 -8.13 16.31
C GLU A 241 -25.70 -6.80 15.76
N PHE A 242 -25.93 -6.69 14.44
CA PHE A 242 -26.28 -5.42 13.79
C PHE A 242 -27.66 -5.42 13.12
N CYS A 243 -28.43 -6.51 13.27
CA CYS A 243 -29.69 -6.72 12.55
C CYS A 243 -29.55 -6.60 11.01
N ALA A 244 -28.34 -6.81 10.49
CA ALA A 244 -27.99 -6.66 9.08
C ALA A 244 -28.22 -7.99 8.34
N ASN A 245 -29.45 -8.17 7.86
CA ASN A 245 -29.88 -9.40 7.18
C ASN A 245 -29.56 -9.39 5.68
N GLY A 246 -29.52 -10.58 5.08
CA GLY A 246 -29.43 -10.77 3.62
C GLY A 246 -28.00 -11.00 3.10
N PHE A 247 -26.97 -10.84 3.94
CA PHE A 247 -25.61 -11.20 3.56
C PHE A 247 -25.43 -12.71 3.43
N HIS A 248 -24.72 -13.12 2.39
CA HIS A 248 -24.43 -14.52 2.08
C HIS A 248 -23.00 -14.68 1.58
N PHE A 249 -22.35 -15.77 1.99
CA PHE A 249 -20.98 -16.09 1.61
C PHE A 249 -20.82 -17.61 1.40
N ASN A 250 -20.36 -18.00 0.22
CA ASN A 250 -20.16 -19.41 -0.14
C ASN A 250 -18.67 -19.79 -0.07
N PRO A 251 -18.21 -20.38 1.04
CA PRO A 251 -16.83 -20.82 1.15
C PRO A 251 -16.53 -21.94 0.14
N PRO A 252 -15.25 -22.11 -0.25
CA PRO A 252 -14.82 -23.30 -0.98
C PRO A 252 -15.20 -24.57 -0.22
N SER A 253 -15.80 -25.54 -0.91
CA SER A 253 -16.13 -26.84 -0.31
C SER A 253 -14.88 -27.60 0.14
N GLU A 254 -15.06 -28.46 1.14
CA GLU A 254 -14.00 -29.37 1.59
C GLU A 254 -13.53 -30.27 0.43
N GLY A 255 -12.21 -30.47 0.33
CA GLY A 255 -11.59 -31.28 -0.72
C GLY A 255 -11.44 -30.60 -2.09
N THR A 256 -11.82 -29.32 -2.24
CA THR A 256 -11.56 -28.56 -3.46
C THR A 256 -10.07 -28.30 -3.68
N THR A 257 -9.68 -28.19 -4.95
CA THR A 257 -8.30 -27.89 -5.34
C THR A 257 -7.93 -26.45 -4.98
N LEU A 258 -6.63 -26.15 -4.82
CA LEU A 258 -6.16 -24.78 -4.55
C LEU A 258 -6.64 -23.76 -5.60
N VAL A 259 -6.73 -24.17 -6.86
CA VAL A 259 -7.24 -23.32 -7.95
C VAL A 259 -8.72 -22.98 -7.72
N GLU A 260 -9.54 -23.97 -7.37
CA GLU A 260 -10.95 -23.76 -7.07
C GLU A 260 -11.11 -22.88 -5.84
N LYS A 261 -10.34 -23.14 -4.77
CA LYS A 261 -10.30 -22.29 -3.58
C LYS A 261 -9.99 -20.82 -3.93
N CYS A 262 -8.95 -20.57 -4.73
CA CYS A 262 -8.61 -19.22 -5.18
C CYS A 262 -9.73 -18.57 -5.99
N ARG A 263 -10.36 -19.31 -6.94
CA ARG A 263 -11.47 -18.79 -7.75
C ARG A 263 -12.68 -18.45 -6.90
N THR A 264 -13.08 -19.35 -6.00
CA THR A 264 -14.23 -19.16 -5.13
C THR A 264 -14.03 -17.95 -4.23
N ILE A 265 -12.91 -17.86 -3.49
CA ILE A 265 -12.66 -16.71 -2.63
C ILE A 265 -12.61 -15.40 -3.42
N ALA A 266 -11.93 -15.36 -4.58
CA ALA A 266 -11.87 -14.15 -5.40
C ALA A 266 -13.24 -13.71 -5.94
N SER A 267 -14.11 -14.67 -6.29
CA SER A 267 -15.48 -14.40 -6.73
C SER A 267 -16.35 -13.90 -5.58
N GLU A 268 -16.28 -14.58 -4.42
CA GLU A 268 -17.07 -14.21 -3.25
C GLU A 268 -16.67 -12.85 -2.68
N MET A 269 -15.41 -12.40 -2.83
CA MET A 269 -15.00 -11.02 -2.51
C MET A 269 -15.84 -9.99 -3.27
N ASP A 270 -15.95 -10.15 -4.59
CA ASP A 270 -16.76 -9.24 -5.41
C ASP A 270 -18.24 -9.34 -5.02
N GLY A 271 -18.71 -10.55 -4.68
CA GLY A 271 -20.07 -10.81 -4.19
C GLY A 271 -20.40 -10.07 -2.90
N VAL A 272 -19.60 -10.22 -1.84
CA VAL A 272 -19.88 -9.58 -0.54
C VAL A 272 -19.74 -8.05 -0.60
N LEU A 273 -18.83 -7.53 -1.43
CA LEU A 273 -18.69 -6.08 -1.61
C LEU A 273 -19.87 -5.47 -2.39
N LYS A 274 -20.47 -6.23 -3.33
CA LYS A 274 -21.72 -5.84 -3.99
C LYS A 274 -22.89 -5.85 -3.00
N GLN A 275 -23.01 -6.91 -2.20
CA GLN A 275 -24.03 -7.02 -1.15
C GLN A 275 -23.90 -5.86 -0.15
N PHE A 276 -22.69 -5.55 0.31
CA PHE A 276 -22.44 -4.41 1.19
C PHE A 276 -22.86 -3.08 0.55
N ARG A 277 -22.51 -2.85 -0.72
CA ARG A 277 -22.90 -1.63 -1.44
C ARG A 277 -24.42 -1.48 -1.51
N MET A 278 -25.14 -2.55 -1.85
CA MET A 278 -26.60 -2.56 -1.89
C MET A 278 -27.18 -2.27 -0.51
N TYR A 279 -26.66 -2.93 0.53
CA TYR A 279 -27.09 -2.67 1.90
C TYR A 279 -26.89 -1.20 2.33
N VAL A 280 -25.75 -0.59 1.97
CA VAL A 280 -25.49 0.84 2.25
C VAL A 280 -26.46 1.76 1.49
N GLN A 281 -26.81 1.43 0.26
CA GLN A 281 -27.64 2.27 -0.61
C GLN A 281 -29.14 2.13 -0.32
N ASP A 282 -29.60 0.90 -0.15
CA ASP A 282 -31.02 0.53 -0.14
C ASP A 282 -31.50 0.12 1.27
N GLY A 283 -30.59 -0.12 2.21
CA GLY A 283 -30.90 -0.58 3.57
C GLY A 283 -31.21 -2.08 3.67
N GLU A 284 -31.26 -2.78 2.53
CA GLU A 284 -31.49 -4.21 2.42
C GLU A 284 -30.72 -4.81 1.24
N ILE A 285 -30.65 -6.14 1.18
CA ILE A 285 -30.08 -6.87 0.05
C ILE A 285 -31.22 -7.58 -0.67
N ASP A 286 -31.69 -6.98 -1.78
CA ASP A 286 -32.63 -7.63 -2.69
C ASP A 286 -31.88 -8.65 -3.56
N GLN A 287 -32.19 -9.93 -3.38
CA GLN A 287 -31.54 -11.03 -4.08
C GLN A 287 -31.81 -11.02 -5.60
N GLU A 288 -33.03 -10.67 -6.03
CA GLU A 288 -33.36 -10.62 -7.46
C GLU A 288 -32.61 -9.46 -8.14
N LEU A 289 -32.49 -8.32 -7.46
CA LEU A 289 -31.69 -7.19 -7.94
C LEU A 289 -30.20 -7.52 -7.97
N PHE A 290 -29.70 -8.21 -6.94
CA PHE A 290 -28.30 -8.64 -6.87
C PHE A 290 -27.92 -9.53 -8.07
N GLU A 291 -28.81 -10.46 -8.46
CA GLU A 291 -28.61 -11.34 -9.62
C GLU A 291 -28.59 -10.60 -10.96
N MET A 292 -29.20 -9.42 -11.05
CA MET A 292 -29.12 -8.55 -12.23
C MET A 292 -27.81 -7.74 -12.30
N SER A 293 -27.04 -7.66 -11.21
CA SER A 293 -25.86 -6.80 -11.10
C SER A 293 -24.62 -7.36 -11.79
N SER A 294 -24.35 -6.89 -13.02
CA SER A 294 -23.15 -7.26 -13.79
C SER A 294 -21.94 -6.33 -13.56
N GLU A 295 -22.08 -5.28 -12.76
CA GLU A 295 -21.03 -4.27 -12.61
C GLU A 295 -19.79 -4.82 -11.89
N HIS A 296 -18.61 -4.42 -12.34
CA HIS A 296 -17.37 -4.72 -11.65
C HIS A 296 -17.20 -3.83 -10.41
N ILE A 297 -16.61 -4.39 -9.35
CA ILE A 297 -16.23 -3.63 -8.17
C ILE A 297 -15.07 -2.70 -8.51
N VAL A 298 -15.30 -1.40 -8.27
CA VAL A 298 -14.29 -0.34 -8.26
C VAL A 298 -14.19 0.15 -6.83
N PHE A 299 -13.08 -0.12 -6.14
CA PHE A 299 -12.95 0.12 -4.69
C PHE A 299 -13.15 1.59 -4.30
N SER A 300 -12.78 2.55 -5.17
CA SER A 300 -13.00 3.98 -4.94
C SER A 300 -14.46 4.41 -4.94
N ASN A 301 -15.36 3.57 -5.48
CA ASN A 301 -16.79 3.87 -5.61
C ASN A 301 -17.62 3.16 -4.53
N LEU A 302 -16.98 2.39 -3.64
CA LEU A 302 -17.65 1.75 -2.52
C LEU A 302 -17.71 2.74 -1.34
N SER A 303 -18.87 3.34 -1.13
CA SER A 303 -19.16 4.17 0.04
C SER A 303 -19.47 3.32 1.27
N GLY A 304 -19.16 3.84 2.45
CA GLY A 304 -19.60 3.31 3.75
C GLY A 304 -20.85 4.02 4.26
N PHE A 305 -21.29 3.66 5.47
CA PHE A 305 -22.36 4.37 6.19
C PHE A 305 -21.87 5.68 6.80
N VAL A 306 -20.58 5.73 7.14
CA VAL A 306 -20.00 6.79 7.96
C VAL A 306 -19.54 7.96 7.09
N GLU A 307 -20.20 9.10 7.25
CA GLU A 307 -19.75 10.35 6.66
C GLU A 307 -18.42 10.80 7.29
N GLU A 308 -17.58 11.49 6.52
CA GLU A 308 -16.33 12.08 7.01
C GLU A 308 -15.40 11.05 7.71
N LYS A 309 -15.42 9.80 7.22
CA LYS A 309 -14.64 8.69 7.78
C LYS A 309 -13.14 8.91 7.66
N TYR A 310 -12.69 9.40 6.51
CA TYR A 310 -11.28 9.60 6.20
C TYR A 310 -10.98 11.04 5.83
N ALA A 311 -9.82 11.55 6.25
CA ALA A 311 -9.28 12.81 5.76
C ALA A 311 -7.89 12.63 5.15
N TYR A 312 -7.62 13.36 4.07
CA TYR A 312 -6.35 13.35 3.34
C TYR A 312 -5.80 14.75 3.22
N GLY A 313 -4.47 14.89 3.21
CA GLY A 313 -3.80 16.13 2.83
C GLY A 313 -4.19 16.55 1.40
N SER A 314 -4.64 17.80 1.25
CA SER A 314 -5.04 18.37 -0.04
C SER A 314 -4.29 19.64 -0.42
N SER A 315 -3.27 20.04 0.36
CA SER A 315 -2.45 21.21 0.10
C SER A 315 -0.95 20.94 0.24
N ASP A 316 -0.16 21.70 -0.52
CA ASP A 316 1.30 21.73 -0.40
C ASP A 316 1.75 22.19 1.01
N ASN A 317 0.88 22.90 1.76
CA ASN A 317 1.16 23.31 3.13
C ASN A 317 1.29 22.11 4.06
N ILE A 318 0.34 21.17 4.01
CA ILE A 318 0.37 19.96 4.83
C ILE A 318 1.62 19.13 4.48
N GLU A 319 1.91 18.96 3.20
CA GLU A 319 3.11 18.22 2.77
C GLU A 319 4.40 18.89 3.27
N ASN A 320 4.47 20.23 3.24
CA ASN A 320 5.62 20.97 3.74
C ASN A 320 5.74 20.92 5.28
N GLU A 321 4.63 21.01 6.02
CA GLU A 321 4.62 20.84 7.48
C GLU A 321 5.15 19.46 7.89
N GLN A 322 4.67 18.41 7.23
CA GLN A 322 5.12 17.04 7.45
C GLN A 322 6.61 16.86 7.09
N PHE A 323 7.05 17.42 5.96
CA PHE A 323 8.44 17.40 5.56
C PHE A 323 9.34 18.06 6.61
N LEU A 324 9.02 19.29 7.02
CA LEU A 324 9.85 20.06 7.95
C LEU A 324 9.88 19.45 9.36
N LEU A 325 8.78 18.85 9.83
CA LEU A 325 8.70 18.25 11.17
C LEU A 325 9.31 16.85 11.25
N PHE A 326 8.98 15.99 10.29
CA PHE A 326 9.18 14.54 10.42
C PHE A 326 10.22 13.97 9.46
N SER A 327 10.58 14.69 8.39
CA SER A 327 11.62 14.22 7.47
C SER A 327 13.01 14.45 8.05
N ASP A 328 13.84 13.42 7.91
CA ASP A 328 15.29 13.49 8.12
C ASP A 328 16.02 14.31 7.05
N GLN A 329 15.33 14.76 6.00
CA GLN A 329 15.87 15.62 4.94
C GLN A 329 15.53 17.11 5.14
N SER A 330 14.80 17.47 6.20
CA SER A 330 14.46 18.87 6.51
C SER A 330 15.67 19.70 6.99
N HIS A 331 16.73 19.03 7.45
CA HIS A 331 17.87 19.60 8.16
C HIS A 331 17.54 20.38 9.45
N LEU A 332 16.27 20.48 9.85
CA LEU A 332 15.85 21.22 11.06
C LEU A 332 16.17 20.49 12.37
N TYR A 333 16.61 19.24 12.33
CA TYR A 333 17.01 18.49 13.53
C TYR A 333 18.46 18.77 13.98
N TYR A 334 19.26 19.40 13.12
CA TYR A 334 20.68 19.64 13.39
C TYR A 334 20.90 21.04 13.98
N ILE A 335 21.33 21.06 15.25
CA ILE A 335 21.83 22.25 15.94
C ILE A 335 23.19 21.95 16.55
N GLU A 336 24.03 22.95 16.79
CA GLU A 336 25.42 22.75 17.26
C GLU A 336 25.47 21.98 18.60
N LYS A 337 24.51 22.25 19.48
CA LYS A 337 24.39 21.63 20.81
C LYS A 337 24.17 20.12 20.76
N THR A 338 23.37 19.62 19.82
CA THR A 338 22.95 18.21 19.77
C THR A 338 23.54 17.45 18.59
N LYS A 339 24.12 18.17 17.62
CA LYS A 339 24.63 17.62 16.35
C LYS A 339 23.57 16.69 15.73
N SER A 340 23.95 15.49 15.30
CA SER A 340 23.07 14.50 14.67
C SER A 340 22.47 13.48 15.65
N LYS A 341 22.21 13.87 16.91
CA LYS A 341 21.61 12.98 17.91
C LYS A 341 20.17 12.56 17.55
N TYR A 342 19.45 13.40 16.81
CA TYR A 342 18.07 13.17 16.41
C TYR A 342 17.95 13.03 14.90
N SER A 343 16.85 12.44 14.46
CA SER A 343 16.54 12.20 13.04
C SER A 343 15.61 13.25 12.45
N CYS A 344 14.79 13.94 13.25
CA CYS A 344 13.84 14.94 12.77
C CYS A 344 13.57 16.04 13.82
N LEU A 345 12.98 17.15 13.37
CA LEU A 345 12.70 18.31 14.23
C LEU A 345 11.74 17.96 15.36
N PHE A 346 10.73 17.13 15.09
CA PHE A 346 9.79 16.65 16.11
C PHE A 346 10.53 15.99 17.28
N GLU A 347 11.48 15.08 17.01
CA GLU A 347 12.25 14.43 18.06
C GLU A 347 13.11 15.41 18.86
N LEU A 348 13.72 16.39 18.18
CA LEU A 348 14.53 17.43 18.82
C LEU A 348 13.67 18.25 19.80
N LEU A 349 12.50 18.73 19.36
CA LEU A 349 11.63 19.59 20.16
C LEU A 349 10.97 18.86 21.34
N VAL A 350 10.72 17.57 21.22
CA VAL A 350 10.13 16.76 22.31
C VAL A 350 11.18 16.40 23.37
N LYS A 351 12.44 16.19 22.97
CA LYS A 351 13.49 15.65 23.85
C LYS A 351 14.43 16.73 24.41
N GLU A 352 14.51 17.90 23.80
CA GLU A 352 15.43 18.96 24.21
C GLU A 352 14.71 20.31 24.37
N LYS A 353 15.26 21.16 25.23
CA LYS A 353 14.91 22.59 25.27
C LYS A 353 15.80 23.34 24.29
N VAL A 354 15.18 23.93 23.27
CA VAL A 354 15.85 24.68 22.20
C VAL A 354 15.21 26.05 22.01
N ASN A 355 16.04 27.05 21.76
CA ASN A 355 15.63 28.41 21.43
C ASN A 355 15.74 28.64 19.91
N PHE A 356 14.99 29.59 19.37
CA PHE A 356 15.11 30.01 17.97
C PHE A 356 16.56 30.36 17.58
N SER A 357 17.32 30.97 18.50
CA SER A 357 18.72 31.34 18.27
C SER A 357 19.69 30.15 18.16
N ASP A 358 19.28 28.95 18.58
CA ASP A 358 20.13 27.74 18.50
C ASP A 358 20.23 27.20 17.06
N PHE A 359 19.35 27.66 16.17
CA PHE A 359 19.30 27.29 14.76
C PHE A 359 20.15 28.22 13.91
N TRP A 360 20.69 27.71 12.81
CA TRP A 360 21.47 28.49 11.85
C TRP A 360 20.55 29.37 10.99
N GLU A 361 21.08 30.47 10.45
CA GLU A 361 20.30 31.45 9.68
C GLU A 361 19.50 30.83 8.52
N HIS A 362 20.08 29.84 7.83
CA HIS A 362 19.41 29.14 6.73
C HIS A 362 18.19 28.29 7.16
N GLN A 363 18.07 27.96 8.45
CA GLN A 363 16.95 27.21 9.03
C GLN A 363 15.82 28.14 9.51
N HIS A 364 16.11 29.42 9.77
CA HIS A 364 15.18 30.37 10.39
C HIS A 364 13.93 30.60 9.55
N SER A 365 14.02 30.63 8.22
CA SER A 365 12.87 30.85 7.35
C SER A 365 11.82 29.74 7.49
N ASN A 366 12.27 28.49 7.50
CA ASN A 366 11.38 27.33 7.62
C ASN A 366 10.80 27.23 9.03
N LEU A 367 11.59 27.58 10.04
CA LEU A 367 11.15 27.59 11.42
C LEU A 367 10.10 28.69 11.68
N GLN A 368 10.34 29.89 11.17
CA GLN A 368 9.38 30.99 11.24
C GLN A 368 8.06 30.63 10.54
N TRP A 369 8.15 29.98 9.38
CA TRP A 369 6.95 29.51 8.67
C TRP A 369 6.11 28.53 9.50
N LEU A 370 6.74 27.59 10.22
CA LEU A 370 6.03 26.68 11.14
C LEU A 370 5.40 27.40 12.34
N ILE A 371 6.03 28.49 12.81
CA ILE A 371 5.49 29.35 13.87
C ILE A 371 4.27 30.11 13.36
N ASP A 372 4.36 30.70 12.16
CA ASP A 372 3.27 31.45 11.54
C ASP A 372 2.03 30.57 11.26
N ARG A 373 2.26 29.29 10.95
CA ARG A 373 1.20 28.27 10.81
C ARG A 373 0.63 27.79 12.15
N GLY A 374 1.24 28.19 13.27
CA GLY A 374 0.84 27.79 14.62
C GLY A 374 1.11 26.31 14.94
N ILE A 375 2.02 25.69 14.18
CA ILE A 375 2.48 24.31 14.39
C ILE A 375 3.56 24.27 15.48
N ILE A 376 4.41 25.29 15.51
CA ILE A 376 5.37 25.54 16.58
C ILE A 376 4.94 26.79 17.35
N ILE A 377 5.09 26.76 18.66
CA ILE A 377 4.75 27.83 19.58
C ILE A 377 6.03 28.26 20.29
N VAL A 378 6.23 29.57 20.42
CA VAL A 378 7.33 30.14 21.22
C VAL A 378 6.78 30.47 22.60
N ASP A 379 7.40 29.93 23.66
CA ASP A 379 7.02 30.25 25.03
C ASP A 379 7.56 31.61 25.50
N LEU A 380 7.14 32.03 26.70
CA LEU A 380 7.51 33.33 27.28
C LEU A 380 9.03 33.50 27.46
N ASP A 381 9.76 32.40 27.61
CA ASP A 381 11.22 32.38 27.78
C ASP A 381 11.96 32.23 26.44
N GLY A 382 11.22 32.21 25.31
CA GLY A 382 11.76 32.11 23.96
C GLY A 382 12.04 30.69 23.47
N TYR A 383 11.65 29.65 24.23
CA TYR A 383 11.84 28.26 23.82
C TYR A 383 10.74 27.79 22.89
N LEU A 384 11.13 26.95 21.93
CA LEU A 384 10.22 26.37 20.95
C LEU A 384 9.53 25.14 21.53
N LYS A 385 8.21 25.07 21.34
CA LYS A 385 7.36 23.93 21.71
C LYS A 385 6.46 23.56 20.54
N ILE A 386 6.10 22.29 20.46
CA ILE A 386 5.13 21.82 19.49
C ILE A 386 3.70 22.15 19.94
N ASN A 387 2.85 22.50 18.99
CA ASN A 387 1.41 22.48 19.19
C ASN A 387 0.93 21.02 19.17
N VAL A 388 0.78 20.41 20.35
CA VAL A 388 0.56 18.96 20.49
C VAL A 388 -0.64 18.46 19.67
N PRO A 389 -1.85 19.06 19.75
CA PRO A 389 -2.99 18.65 18.93
C PRO A 389 -2.73 18.68 17.42
N LYS A 390 -2.22 19.82 16.89
CA LYS A 390 -1.96 19.96 15.45
C LYS A 390 -0.86 19.00 14.97
N VAL A 391 0.21 18.87 15.74
CA VAL A 391 1.34 18.00 15.40
C VAL A 391 0.94 16.53 15.47
N TYR A 392 0.03 16.15 16.38
CA TYR A 392 -0.52 14.80 16.44
C TYR A 392 -1.25 14.43 15.13
N ILE A 393 -2.15 15.30 14.64
CA ILE A 393 -2.88 15.06 13.39
C ILE A 393 -1.91 14.98 12.19
N LEU A 394 -0.93 15.90 12.12
CA LEU A 394 0.08 15.87 11.05
C LEU A 394 0.92 14.59 11.08
N LYS A 395 1.29 14.13 12.27
CA LYS A 395 2.07 12.92 12.46
C LYS A 395 1.26 11.70 12.06
N ASP A 396 0.01 11.61 12.50
CA ASP A 396 -0.89 10.52 12.14
C ASP A 396 -1.11 10.44 10.62
N LEU A 397 -1.32 11.60 9.97
CA LEU A 397 -1.40 11.69 8.52
C LEU A 397 -0.08 11.30 7.83
N TYR A 398 1.07 11.62 8.42
CA TYR A 398 2.39 11.31 7.85
C TYR A 398 2.70 9.80 7.96
N GLU A 399 2.35 9.18 9.07
CA GLU A 399 2.62 7.76 9.35
C GLU A 399 1.67 6.80 8.64
N HIS A 400 0.53 7.28 8.14
CA HIS A 400 -0.51 6.43 7.54
C HIS A 400 -1.03 6.91 6.17
N ASP A 401 -0.61 8.08 5.67
CA ASP A 401 -1.14 8.77 4.47
C ASP A 401 -2.65 9.13 4.55
N VAL A 402 -3.33 8.79 5.64
CA VAL A 402 -4.75 9.05 5.91
C VAL A 402 -5.02 9.14 7.41
N ILE A 403 -5.95 10.00 7.81
CA ILE A 403 -6.46 10.05 9.20
C ILE A 403 -7.93 9.64 9.26
N CYS A 404 -8.39 9.24 10.44
CA CYS A 404 -9.77 8.81 10.70
C CYS A 404 -10.43 9.72 11.76
N PRO A 405 -11.03 10.86 11.37
CA PRO A 405 -11.55 11.85 12.31
C PRO A 405 -12.60 11.29 13.28
N GLN A 406 -13.29 10.22 12.92
CA GLN A 406 -14.31 9.59 13.77
C GLN A 406 -13.77 9.01 15.09
N TYR A 407 -12.46 8.73 15.14
CA TYR A 407 -11.78 8.23 16.35
C TYR A 407 -11.15 9.33 17.19
N TYR A 408 -11.22 10.58 16.74
CA TYR A 408 -10.67 11.72 17.46
C TYR A 408 -11.65 12.28 18.49
N ASP A 409 -11.12 12.95 19.50
CA ASP A 409 -11.90 13.77 20.42
C ASP A 409 -12.33 15.09 19.77
N ASP A 410 -13.15 15.87 20.50
CA ASP A 410 -13.74 17.11 19.99
C ASP A 410 -12.69 18.19 19.68
N GLU A 411 -11.57 18.23 20.44
CA GLU A 411 -10.48 19.17 20.20
C GLU A 411 -9.81 18.89 18.85
N LEU A 412 -9.41 17.64 18.61
CA LEU A 412 -8.77 17.23 17.37
C LEU A 412 -9.73 17.35 16.17
N LYS A 413 -11.01 17.00 16.33
CA LYS A 413 -12.04 17.19 15.29
C LYS A 413 -12.18 18.66 14.89
N SER A 414 -12.20 19.57 15.84
CA SER A 414 -12.31 21.00 15.55
C SER A 414 -11.15 21.54 14.68
N ILE A 415 -9.95 20.97 14.86
CA ILE A 415 -8.77 21.29 14.04
C ILE A 415 -8.92 20.70 12.63
N VAL A 416 -9.40 19.46 12.50
CA VAL A 416 -9.70 18.86 11.20
C VAL A 416 -10.71 19.71 10.44
N ASP A 417 -11.78 20.17 11.10
CA ASP A 417 -12.80 21.03 10.50
C ASP A 417 -12.26 22.39 10.06
N GLU A 418 -11.35 22.98 10.85
CA GLU A 418 -10.61 24.19 10.47
C GLU A 418 -9.77 23.95 9.20
N TRP A 419 -9.03 22.86 9.14
CA TRP A 419 -8.17 22.54 7.99
C TRP A 419 -8.97 22.18 6.74
N CYS A 420 -10.12 21.53 6.90
CA CYS A 420 -11.05 21.31 5.79
C CYS A 420 -11.61 22.62 5.24
N ARG A 421 -12.04 23.54 6.12
CA ARG A 421 -12.53 24.87 5.70
C ARG A 421 -11.46 25.69 4.96
N ASN A 422 -10.20 25.52 5.34
CA ASN A 422 -9.06 26.19 4.70
C ASN A 422 -8.54 25.47 3.45
N GLY A 423 -9.10 24.31 3.09
CA GLY A 423 -8.68 23.51 1.94
C GLY A 423 -7.38 22.71 2.14
N ASP A 424 -6.88 22.63 3.37
CA ASP A 424 -5.68 21.86 3.72
C ASP A 424 -5.98 20.35 3.81
N LEU A 425 -7.20 19.98 4.22
CA LEU A 425 -7.67 18.59 4.25
C LEU A 425 -8.92 18.36 3.39
N LYS A 426 -9.04 17.17 2.83
CA LYS A 426 -10.23 16.69 2.12
C LYS A 426 -10.82 15.44 2.80
N LEU A 427 -12.11 15.49 3.09
CA LEU A 427 -12.88 14.39 3.66
C LEU A 427 -13.45 13.46 2.59
N GLU A 428 -13.49 12.16 2.87
CA GLU A 428 -14.12 11.13 2.05
C GLU A 428 -14.79 10.06 2.94
N ASN A 429 -15.76 9.35 2.37
CA ASN A 429 -16.63 8.37 3.05
C ASN A 429 -16.60 6.99 2.39
N THR A 430 -15.50 6.64 1.72
CA THR A 430 -15.32 5.33 1.10
C THR A 430 -15.14 4.25 2.17
N LEU A 431 -15.52 3.00 1.87
CA LEU A 431 -15.32 1.85 2.76
C LEU A 431 -13.83 1.65 3.09
N PHE A 432 -13.00 1.74 2.06
CA PHE A 432 -11.54 1.63 2.14
C PHE A 432 -10.90 3.01 2.01
N SER A 433 -9.83 3.27 2.75
CA SER A 433 -8.97 4.43 2.55
C SER A 433 -8.21 4.35 1.23
N LYS A 434 -7.68 5.47 0.71
CA LYS A 434 -6.87 5.47 -0.53
C LYS A 434 -5.68 4.50 -0.47
N PRO A 435 -4.87 4.43 0.60
CA PRO A 435 -3.81 3.43 0.69
C PRO A 435 -4.33 1.99 0.60
N GLU A 436 -5.49 1.69 1.20
CA GLU A 436 -6.12 0.37 1.13
C GLU A 436 -6.68 0.09 -0.28
N GLN A 437 -7.31 1.06 -0.94
CA GLN A 437 -7.77 0.94 -2.33
C GLN A 437 -6.60 0.65 -3.28
N ASP A 438 -5.48 1.36 -3.10
CA ASP A 438 -4.27 1.18 -3.89
C ASP A 438 -3.66 -0.22 -3.66
N TYR A 439 -3.62 -0.68 -2.40
CA TYR A 439 -3.20 -2.05 -2.06
C TYR A 439 -4.10 -3.12 -2.67
N LEU A 440 -5.42 -2.97 -2.56
CA LEU A 440 -6.40 -3.91 -3.13
C LEU A 440 -6.29 -3.96 -4.65
N ASN A 441 -6.13 -2.80 -5.30
CA ASN A 441 -5.88 -2.74 -6.75
C ASN A 441 -4.56 -3.44 -7.11
N TYR A 442 -3.48 -3.17 -6.37
CA TYR A 442 -2.19 -3.82 -6.56
C TYR A 442 -2.26 -5.35 -6.42
N LYS A 443 -3.03 -5.87 -5.47
CA LYS A 443 -3.16 -7.30 -5.23
C LYS A 443 -4.11 -7.98 -6.23
N LEU A 444 -5.31 -7.44 -6.41
CA LEU A 444 -6.39 -8.16 -7.07
C LEU A 444 -6.42 -7.94 -8.59
N ASN A 445 -5.93 -6.80 -9.10
CA ASN A 445 -6.01 -6.48 -10.52
C ASN A 445 -4.72 -5.84 -11.07
N LYS A 446 -4.71 -5.59 -12.39
CA LYS A 446 -3.63 -4.87 -13.10
C LYS A 446 -4.14 -3.62 -13.82
N ALA A 447 -5.32 -3.11 -13.45
CA ALA A 447 -5.90 -1.94 -14.11
C ALA A 447 -5.12 -0.67 -13.77
N SER A 448 -4.87 -0.46 -12.47
CA SER A 448 -4.17 0.71 -11.95
C SER A 448 -2.65 0.57 -11.98
N TYR A 449 -2.14 -0.64 -11.70
CA TYR A 449 -0.71 -0.87 -11.51
C TYR A 449 -0.11 -1.92 -12.45
N SER A 450 0.99 -1.57 -13.14
CA SER A 450 1.74 -2.45 -14.05
C SER A 450 2.31 -3.67 -13.33
N ASN A 451 2.87 -3.43 -12.14
CA ASN A 451 3.52 -4.42 -11.29
C ASN A 451 2.55 -5.17 -10.35
N GLY A 452 1.23 -5.04 -10.56
CA GLY A 452 0.20 -5.72 -9.75
C GLY A 452 0.28 -7.25 -9.82
N LEU A 453 -0.22 -7.94 -8.79
CA LEU A 453 -0.22 -9.41 -8.72
C LEU A 453 -1.36 -10.05 -9.52
N ASP A 454 -2.40 -9.28 -9.84
CA ASP A 454 -3.53 -9.69 -10.67
C ASP A 454 -4.27 -10.93 -10.14
N LEU A 455 -4.33 -11.12 -8.82
CA LEU A 455 -4.84 -12.34 -8.22
C LEU A 455 -6.27 -12.68 -8.69
N ARG A 456 -7.18 -11.70 -8.72
CA ARG A 456 -8.56 -11.94 -9.16
C ARG A 456 -8.60 -12.34 -10.64
N ASN A 457 -8.00 -11.53 -11.50
CA ASN A 457 -8.11 -11.73 -12.96
C ASN A 457 -7.37 -12.99 -13.42
N LYS A 458 -6.22 -13.33 -12.82
CA LYS A 458 -5.45 -14.52 -13.24
C LYS A 458 -6.18 -15.83 -12.94
N TYR A 459 -6.91 -15.91 -11.84
CA TYR A 459 -7.73 -17.08 -11.50
C TYR A 459 -9.05 -17.11 -12.27
N ALA A 460 -9.66 -15.94 -12.52
CA ALA A 460 -10.85 -15.82 -13.36
C ALA A 460 -10.59 -16.21 -14.83
N HIS A 461 -9.44 -15.83 -15.38
CA HIS A 461 -9.09 -16.08 -16.79
C HIS A 461 -8.16 -17.28 -17.01
N SER A 462 -7.92 -18.08 -15.98
CA SER A 462 -7.07 -19.29 -16.04
C SER A 462 -5.64 -19.07 -16.56
N THR A 463 -5.06 -17.89 -16.27
CA THR A 463 -3.67 -17.54 -16.57
C THR A 463 -2.72 -17.75 -15.38
N TYR A 464 -3.20 -18.43 -14.33
CA TYR A 464 -2.44 -18.78 -13.14
C TYR A 464 -1.31 -19.78 -13.43
N THR A 465 -0.33 -19.83 -12.52
CA THR A 465 0.80 -20.77 -12.59
C THR A 465 0.37 -22.19 -12.26
N LYS A 466 1.03 -23.19 -12.85
CA LYS A 466 0.85 -24.62 -12.51
C LYS A 466 1.59 -25.02 -11.22
N ASN A 467 2.40 -24.14 -10.64
CA ASN A 467 3.14 -24.42 -9.41
C ASN A 467 2.21 -24.32 -8.20
N GLU A 468 1.93 -25.46 -7.56
CA GLU A 468 1.04 -25.55 -6.39
C GLU A 468 1.52 -24.73 -5.19
N ASN A 469 2.83 -24.58 -4.96
CA ASN A 469 3.34 -23.74 -3.87
C ASN A 469 2.97 -22.28 -4.08
N THR A 470 3.06 -21.79 -5.32
CA THR A 470 2.63 -20.44 -5.66
C THR A 470 1.11 -20.29 -5.56
N GLN A 471 0.34 -21.31 -5.97
CA GLN A 471 -1.11 -21.30 -5.82
C GLN A 471 -1.53 -21.24 -4.34
N TYR A 472 -0.83 -21.96 -3.46
CA TYR A 472 -1.07 -21.90 -2.02
C TYR A 472 -0.75 -20.50 -1.46
N VAL A 473 0.37 -19.89 -1.86
CA VAL A 473 0.69 -18.51 -1.44
C VAL A 473 -0.35 -17.51 -1.96
N ASP A 474 -0.83 -17.68 -3.20
CA ASP A 474 -1.92 -16.86 -3.74
C ASP A 474 -3.20 -17.02 -2.91
N TYR A 475 -3.52 -18.26 -2.51
CA TYR A 475 -4.69 -18.54 -1.68
C TYR A 475 -4.61 -17.84 -0.32
N ILE A 476 -3.46 -17.92 0.34
CA ILE A 476 -3.20 -17.22 1.60
C ILE A 476 -3.33 -15.70 1.43
N ASN A 477 -2.85 -15.14 0.30
CA ASN A 477 -3.03 -13.72 -0.01
C ASN A 477 -4.51 -13.35 -0.19
N LEU A 478 -5.30 -14.19 -0.84
CA LEU A 478 -6.74 -13.97 -1.00
C LEU A 478 -7.45 -14.02 0.36
N LEU A 479 -7.17 -15.00 1.22
CA LEU A 479 -7.74 -15.05 2.57
C LEU A 479 -7.39 -13.79 3.39
N LYS A 480 -6.14 -13.31 3.30
CA LYS A 480 -5.70 -12.06 3.94
C LYS A 480 -6.53 -10.86 3.48
N ILE A 481 -6.81 -10.77 2.19
CA ILE A 481 -7.64 -9.69 1.63
C ILE A 481 -9.10 -9.83 2.09
N MET A 482 -9.62 -11.06 2.21
CA MET A 482 -10.98 -11.26 2.71
C MET A 482 -11.11 -10.81 4.17
N ILE A 483 -10.10 -11.10 5.00
CA ILE A 483 -10.05 -10.61 6.39
C ILE A 483 -10.02 -9.08 6.43
N LEU A 484 -9.28 -8.43 5.53
CA LEU A 484 -9.33 -6.98 5.36
C LEU A 484 -10.75 -6.52 5.05
N ILE A 485 -11.42 -7.11 4.06
CA ILE A 485 -12.81 -6.75 3.70
C ILE A 485 -13.75 -6.91 4.89
N ILE A 486 -13.72 -8.05 5.58
CA ILE A 486 -14.53 -8.34 6.76
C ILE A 486 -14.28 -7.29 7.86
N THR A 487 -13.02 -6.98 8.13
CA THR A 487 -12.62 -6.03 9.17
C THR A 487 -13.15 -4.63 8.87
N LYS A 488 -13.09 -4.19 7.60
CA LYS A 488 -13.60 -2.87 7.18
C LYS A 488 -15.13 -2.82 7.16
N ILE A 489 -15.82 -3.89 6.76
CA ILE A 489 -17.28 -3.97 6.86
C ILE A 489 -17.72 -3.94 8.32
N ASN A 490 -17.05 -4.70 9.20
CA ASN A 490 -17.33 -4.70 10.63
C ASN A 490 -17.18 -3.31 11.26
N GLU A 491 -16.08 -2.62 10.95
CA GLU A 491 -15.83 -1.25 11.41
C GLU A 491 -16.97 -0.29 11.02
N GLU A 492 -17.49 -0.38 9.78
CA GLU A 492 -18.60 0.44 9.32
C GLU A 492 -19.86 0.26 10.18
N PHE A 493 -20.21 -0.99 10.49
CA PHE A 493 -21.36 -1.27 11.36
C PHE A 493 -21.10 -0.80 12.81
N CYS A 494 -19.92 -1.07 13.38
CA CYS A 494 -19.54 -0.60 14.70
C CYS A 494 -19.61 0.94 14.84
N LEU A 495 -19.09 1.67 13.85
CA LEU A 495 -19.12 3.13 13.84
C LEU A 495 -20.54 3.66 13.68
N ARG A 496 -21.36 3.03 12.82
CA ARG A 496 -22.76 3.39 12.65
C ARG A 496 -23.51 3.33 13.98
N GLU A 497 -23.41 2.22 14.72
CA GLU A 497 -24.08 2.06 16.02
C GLU A 497 -23.58 3.09 17.03
N ARG A 498 -22.26 3.30 17.13
CA ARG A 498 -21.66 4.31 18.02
C ARG A 498 -22.19 5.72 17.74
N LEU A 499 -22.31 6.09 16.47
CA LEU A 499 -22.81 7.41 16.06
C LEU A 499 -24.31 7.56 16.35
N HIS A 500 -25.10 6.49 16.17
CA HIS A 500 -26.50 6.49 16.59
C HIS A 500 -26.65 6.69 18.11
N GLU A 501 -25.88 5.98 18.93
CA GLU A 501 -25.92 6.14 20.39
C GLU A 501 -25.56 7.56 20.85
N LEU A 502 -24.59 8.21 20.19
CA LEU A 502 -24.19 9.58 20.51
C LEU A 502 -25.29 10.60 20.16
N ARG A 503 -26.03 10.39 19.06
CA ARG A 503 -27.16 11.26 18.70
C ARG A 503 -28.26 11.19 19.75
N PHE A 504 -28.64 10.00 20.20
CA PHE A 504 -29.66 9.82 21.25
C PHE A 504 -29.27 10.35 22.63
N LYS A 505 -27.97 10.48 22.94
CA LYS A 505 -27.50 11.07 24.21
C LYS A 505 -27.51 12.60 24.20
N ASN A 506 -27.53 13.22 23.03
CA ASN A 506 -27.48 14.68 22.84
C ASN A 506 -28.86 15.29 22.55
N GLU A 507 -29.89 14.46 22.35
CA GLU A 507 -31.32 14.83 22.32
C GLU A 507 -31.96 14.65 23.69
#